data_AF-A0A966WSR2-F1
#
_entry.id   AF-A0A966WSR2-F1
#
_cell.length_a   1.000
_cell.length_b   1.000
_cell.length_c   1.000
_cell.angle_alpha   90.00
_cell.angle_beta   90.00
_cell.angle_gamma   90.00
#
_symmetry.space_group_name_H-M   'P 1'
#
loop_
_entity.id
_entity.type
_entity.pdbx_description
1 polymer ?
#
loop_
_entity_poly.entity_id
_entity_poly.type
_entity_poly.pdbx_seq_one_letter_code
_entity_poly.pdbx_strand_id
1 'polypeptide(L)'
;LAAIAGGVIVSLLRGETPGILQPGQPYALAYNMIWSLDQPADDKLARVVSTRVGNLPHGGWGQLYWIDFAGAGLGQRNPDNLAPQIDVGPGAKLLHQTLIRHPGIDGWRVALQVEGEAPPEGLAKPRPVELRVRLRDGYEPVSETWVYTWLQ
;
A
#
# COMPACT_ATOMS: atom_id res chain seq x y z
N LEU A 1 11.09 26.45 4.82
CA LEU A 1 11.48 25.64 3.65
C LEU A 1 12.41 24.55 4.14
N ALA A 2 12.01 23.28 4.07
CA ALA A 2 12.91 22.15 4.27
C ALA A 2 12.94 21.36 2.96
N ALA A 3 14.12 21.31 2.33
CA ALA A 3 14.37 20.56 1.11
C ALA A 3 14.37 19.06 1.43
N ILE A 4 13.60 18.28 0.67
CA ILE A 4 13.65 16.82 0.72
C ILE A 4 14.77 16.39 -0.23
N ALA A 5 15.80 15.76 0.33
CA ALA A 5 16.94 15.21 -0.39
C ALA A 5 16.50 14.14 -1.40
N GLY A 6 17.17 14.13 -2.55
CA GLY A 6 16.81 13.35 -3.74
C GLY A 6 16.76 11.85 -3.53
N GLY A 7 15.62 11.27 -3.89
CA GLY A 7 15.47 9.85 -4.21
C GLY A 7 15.14 9.71 -5.69
N VAL A 8 15.71 8.70 -6.34
CA VAL A 8 15.30 8.29 -7.68
C VAL A 8 14.39 7.08 -7.51
N ILE A 9 13.13 7.21 -7.93
CA ILE A 9 12.22 6.07 -8.05
C ILE A 9 12.28 5.60 -9.50
N VAL A 10 12.75 4.37 -9.72
CA VAL A 10 12.76 3.73 -11.04
C VAL A 10 11.74 2.61 -11.03
N SER A 11 10.73 2.71 -11.89
CA SER A 11 9.77 1.63 -12.15
C SER A 11 9.96 1.15 -13.58
N LEU A 12 10.16 -0.16 -13.77
CA LEU A 12 10.38 -0.78 -15.08
C LEU A 12 9.41 -1.95 -15.23
N LEU A 13 8.76 -2.05 -16.39
CA LEU A 13 8.07 -3.26 -16.77
C LEU A 13 9.12 -4.32 -17.12
N ARG A 14 9.17 -5.39 -16.32
CA ARG A 14 9.95 -6.58 -16.64
C ARG A 14 9.00 -7.63 -17.20
N GLY A 15 9.08 -7.89 -18.50
CA GLY A 15 8.34 -8.99 -19.09
C GLY A 15 8.85 -10.33 -18.54
N GLU A 16 7.93 -11.21 -18.15
CA GLU A 16 8.26 -12.63 -18.05
C GLU A 16 8.40 -13.15 -19.47
N THR A 17 9.59 -13.59 -19.83
CA THR A 17 9.89 -13.96 -21.21
C THR A 17 9.11 -15.23 -21.60
N PRO A 18 8.15 -15.20 -22.54
CA PRO A 18 7.60 -16.42 -23.10
C PRO A 18 8.65 -16.95 -24.09
N GLY A 19 9.47 -17.91 -23.65
CA GLY A 19 10.52 -18.51 -24.47
C GLY A 19 11.87 -17.77 -24.43
N ILE A 20 12.93 -18.45 -24.88
CA ILE A 20 14.31 -17.95 -24.82
C ILE A 20 14.47 -16.81 -25.84
N LEU A 21 14.46 -15.56 -25.37
CA LEU A 21 15.00 -14.43 -26.15
C LEU A 21 16.49 -14.68 -26.39
N GLN A 22 16.90 -14.77 -27.64
CA GLN A 22 18.30 -14.98 -28.00
C GLN A 22 19.01 -13.64 -28.17
N PRO A 23 20.30 -13.54 -27.80
CA PRO A 23 21.10 -12.37 -28.10
C PRO A 23 21.02 -12.02 -29.59
N GLY A 24 20.72 -10.74 -29.89
CA GLY A 24 20.59 -10.26 -31.28
C GLY A 24 19.19 -10.40 -31.90
N GLN A 25 18.22 -11.01 -31.22
CA GLN A 25 16.83 -10.95 -31.68
C GLN A 25 16.18 -9.59 -31.37
N PRO A 26 15.48 -8.97 -32.34
CA PRO A 26 14.72 -7.76 -32.08
C PRO A 26 13.51 -8.05 -31.16
N TYR A 27 13.29 -7.18 -30.17
CA TYR A 27 12.13 -7.22 -29.29
C TYR A 27 11.32 -5.93 -29.46
N ALA A 28 10.08 -6.05 -29.90
CA ALA A 28 9.19 -4.90 -30.11
C ALA A 28 8.34 -4.65 -28.86
N LEU A 29 8.42 -3.44 -28.31
CA LEU A 29 7.59 -2.96 -27.20
C LEU A 29 6.87 -1.69 -27.65
N ALA A 30 5.55 -1.64 -27.46
CA ALA A 30 4.73 -0.46 -27.67
C ALA A 30 3.94 -0.15 -26.39
N TYR A 31 3.89 1.11 -25.98
CA TYR A 31 3.18 1.56 -24.78
C TYR A 31 2.61 2.97 -24.97
N ASN A 32 1.56 3.29 -24.22
CA ASN A 32 1.05 4.66 -24.08
C ASN A 32 1.42 5.19 -22.70
N MET A 33 1.93 6.42 -22.64
CA MET A 33 2.30 7.09 -21.40
C MET A 33 1.46 8.35 -21.24
N ILE A 34 0.72 8.44 -20.13
CA ILE A 34 -0.13 9.59 -19.82
C ILE A 34 0.51 10.35 -18.66
N TRP A 35 0.83 11.62 -18.88
CA TRP A 35 1.31 12.54 -17.86
C TRP A 35 0.13 13.41 -17.43
N SER A 36 -0.27 13.30 -16.17
CA SER A 36 -1.43 14.02 -15.65
C SER A 36 -1.23 14.36 -14.18
N LEU A 37 -1.78 15.50 -13.76
CA LEU A 37 -1.89 15.85 -12.34
C LEU A 37 -3.00 15.02 -11.67
N ASP A 38 -4.03 14.67 -12.43
CA ASP A 38 -5.08 13.77 -12.02
C ASP A 38 -4.69 12.33 -12.38
N GLN A 39 -4.74 11.44 -11.39
CA GLN A 39 -4.58 10.01 -11.67
C GLN A 39 -5.72 9.56 -12.60
N PRO A 40 -5.40 8.84 -13.71
CA PRO A 40 -6.41 8.33 -14.63
C PRO A 40 -7.51 7.58 -13.85
N ALA A 41 -8.77 7.92 -14.14
CA ALA A 41 -9.90 7.35 -13.42
C ALA A 41 -10.01 5.84 -13.69
N ASP A 42 -9.78 5.03 -12.67
CA ASP A 42 -10.38 3.70 -12.56
C ASP A 42 -11.62 3.87 -11.67
N ASP A 43 -12.79 3.86 -12.30
CA ASP A 43 -14.07 4.14 -11.65
C ASP A 43 -14.60 2.95 -10.83
N LYS A 44 -13.98 1.77 -10.95
CA LYS A 44 -14.49 0.52 -10.40
C LYS A 44 -14.04 0.25 -8.97
N LEU A 45 -12.84 0.70 -8.60
CA LEU A 45 -12.25 0.44 -7.29
C LEU A 45 -11.94 1.75 -6.57
N ALA A 46 -12.19 1.77 -5.27
CA ALA A 46 -11.72 2.85 -4.42
C ALA A 46 -10.18 2.82 -4.36
N ARG A 47 -9.58 3.99 -4.28
CA ARG A 47 -8.13 4.17 -4.23
C ARG A 47 -7.68 4.74 -2.91
N VAL A 48 -6.41 4.58 -2.59
CA VAL A 48 -5.77 5.28 -1.47
C VAL A 48 -5.53 6.73 -1.86
N VAL A 49 -6.18 7.64 -1.14
CA VAL A 49 -6.04 9.09 -1.35
C VAL A 49 -5.08 9.73 -0.35
N SER A 50 -4.76 9.04 0.75
CA SER A 50 -3.76 9.50 1.71
C SER A 50 -3.21 8.32 2.52
N THR A 51 -1.93 8.40 2.86
CA THR A 51 -1.28 7.50 3.82
C THR A 51 -0.53 8.36 4.83
N ARG A 52 -0.73 8.08 6.12
CA ARG A 52 0.04 8.68 7.21
C ARG A 52 0.67 7.58 8.03
N VAL A 53 1.93 7.78 8.37
CA VAL A 53 2.75 6.83 9.16
C VAL A 53 3.21 7.54 10.43
N GLY A 54 3.13 6.85 11.56
CA GLY A 54 3.60 7.33 12.85
C GLY A 54 4.35 6.26 13.62
N ASN A 55 5.06 6.67 14.68
CA ASN A 55 5.74 5.75 15.57
C ASN A 55 4.76 5.13 16.57
N LEU A 56 5.06 3.91 17.05
CA LEU A 56 4.34 3.34 18.18
C LEU A 56 4.53 4.19 19.45
N PRO A 57 3.49 4.30 20.30
CA PRO A 57 3.64 4.85 21.64
C PRO A 57 4.70 4.07 22.43
N HIS A 58 5.44 4.75 23.31
CA HIS A 58 6.46 4.15 24.20
C HIS A 58 7.70 3.56 23.51
N GLY A 59 7.95 3.86 22.22
CA GLY A 59 9.21 3.53 21.57
C GLY A 59 9.38 2.06 21.17
N GLY A 60 8.27 1.34 20.98
CA GLY A 60 8.30 -0.02 20.44
C GLY A 60 8.83 -0.07 18.99
N TRP A 61 9.33 -1.24 18.60
CA TRP A 61 9.74 -1.52 17.22
C TRP A 61 8.49 -1.69 16.37
N GLY A 62 8.04 -0.67 15.64
CA GLY A 62 6.84 -0.77 14.82
C GLY A 62 6.28 0.58 14.39
N GLN A 63 5.14 0.56 13.70
CA GLN A 63 4.54 1.75 13.10
C GLN A 63 3.00 1.77 13.23
N LEU A 64 2.46 2.97 13.33
CA LEU A 64 1.04 3.28 13.18
C LEU A 64 0.77 3.70 11.73
N TYR A 65 -0.34 3.23 11.18
CA TYR A 65 -0.77 3.59 9.83
C TYR A 65 -2.19 4.11 9.82
N TRP A 66 -2.42 5.22 9.12
CA TRP A 66 -3.74 5.66 8.71
C TRP A 66 -3.79 5.70 7.18
N ILE A 67 -4.62 4.84 6.61
CA ILE A 67 -4.76 4.65 5.16
C ILE A 67 -6.17 5.09 4.79
N ASP A 68 -6.28 6.17 4.03
CA ASP A 68 -7.56 6.75 3.62
C ASP A 68 -7.91 6.27 2.21
N PHE A 69 -9.03 5.56 2.08
CA PHE A 69 -9.59 5.09 0.81
C PHE A 69 -10.80 5.95 0.41
N ALA A 70 -10.90 6.31 -0.87
CA ALA A 70 -12.05 7.02 -1.44
C ALA A 70 -12.22 6.73 -2.94
N GLY A 71 -13.37 7.11 -3.50
CA GLY A 71 -13.75 6.83 -4.89
C GLY A 71 -14.66 5.61 -5.03
N ALA A 72 -15.12 5.34 -6.26
CA ALA A 72 -15.99 4.21 -6.60
C ALA A 72 -17.22 4.02 -5.66
N GLY A 73 -17.80 5.12 -5.18
CA GLY A 73 -18.96 5.11 -4.27
C GLY A 73 -18.69 4.52 -2.88
N LEU A 74 -17.42 4.39 -2.46
CA LEU A 74 -17.04 3.72 -1.21
C LEU A 74 -17.72 4.29 0.04
N GLY A 75 -17.90 5.62 0.11
CA GLY A 75 -18.58 6.25 1.24
C GLY A 75 -20.08 5.97 1.33
N GLN A 76 -20.70 5.42 0.29
CA GLN A 76 -22.12 5.06 0.27
C GLN A 76 -22.36 3.58 0.64
N ARG A 77 -21.29 2.79 0.81
CA ARG A 77 -21.39 1.37 1.17
C ARG A 77 -21.86 1.18 2.61
N ASN A 78 -22.54 0.06 2.85
CA ASN A 78 -22.98 -0.32 4.18
C ASN A 78 -21.76 -0.61 5.08
N PRO A 79 -21.57 0.10 6.21
CA PRO A 79 -20.51 -0.19 7.17
C PRO A 79 -20.45 -1.67 7.59
N ASP A 80 -21.59 -2.31 7.78
CA ASP A 80 -21.67 -3.65 8.36
C ASP A 80 -21.07 -4.74 7.45
N ASN A 81 -21.02 -4.48 6.15
CA ASN A 81 -20.43 -5.39 5.17
C ASN A 81 -18.98 -5.05 4.84
N LEU A 82 -18.52 -3.85 5.20
CA LEU A 82 -17.23 -3.32 4.80
C LEU A 82 -16.16 -3.74 5.81
N ALA A 83 -15.12 -4.42 5.33
CA ALA A 83 -14.03 -4.89 6.18
C ALA A 83 -12.66 -4.70 5.52
N PRO A 84 -11.61 -4.34 6.28
CA PRO A 84 -10.26 -4.39 5.78
C PRO A 84 -9.76 -5.83 5.74
N GLN A 85 -9.25 -6.27 4.59
CA GLN A 85 -8.38 -7.43 4.49
C GLN A 85 -6.93 -6.94 4.61
N ILE A 86 -6.21 -7.46 5.60
CA ILE A 86 -4.85 -7.04 5.94
C ILE A 86 -3.97 -8.28 5.96
N ASP A 87 -2.92 -8.26 5.15
CA ASP A 87 -1.84 -9.25 5.17
C ASP A 87 -0.57 -8.57 5.69
N VAL A 88 0.01 -9.11 6.78
CA VAL A 88 1.27 -8.64 7.36
C VAL A 88 2.35 -9.68 7.06
N GLY A 89 3.43 -9.23 6.42
CA GLY A 89 4.58 -10.05 6.10
C GLY A 89 5.36 -10.50 7.35
N PRO A 90 6.33 -11.42 7.17
CA PRO A 90 7.12 -11.95 8.28
C PRO A 90 7.93 -10.87 9.00
N GLY A 91 8.20 -11.07 10.29
CA GLY A 91 8.96 -10.12 11.13
C GLY A 91 8.12 -9.01 11.75
N ALA A 92 6.80 -9.04 11.56
CA ALA A 92 5.86 -8.14 12.22
C ALA A 92 4.51 -8.82 12.49
N LYS A 93 3.74 -8.22 13.39
CA LYS A 93 2.39 -8.64 13.77
C LYS A 93 1.45 -7.46 13.86
N LEU A 94 0.22 -7.69 13.42
CA LEU A 94 -0.87 -6.73 13.59
C LEU A 94 -1.32 -6.74 15.06
N LEU A 95 -1.24 -5.59 15.73
CA LEU A 95 -1.72 -5.43 17.10
C LEU A 95 -3.16 -4.93 17.16
N HIS A 96 -3.50 -3.98 16.30
CA HIS A 96 -4.82 -3.36 16.28
C HIS A 96 -5.21 -2.96 14.86
N GLN A 97 -6.49 -3.09 14.55
CA GLN A 97 -7.10 -2.58 13.32
C GLN A 97 -8.42 -1.90 13.62
N THR A 98 -8.73 -0.83 12.89
CA THR A 98 -10.05 -0.20 12.92
C THR A 98 -10.39 0.37 11.56
N LEU A 99 -11.65 0.21 11.17
CA LEU A 99 -12.22 0.86 10.00
C LEU A 99 -13.12 2.01 10.48
N ILE A 100 -12.85 3.22 10.00
CA ILE A 100 -13.51 4.45 10.48
C ILE A 100 -14.04 5.22 9.28
N ARG A 101 -15.30 5.67 9.32
CA ARG A 101 -15.81 6.59 8.30
C ARG A 101 -15.00 7.90 8.37
N HIS A 102 -14.42 8.31 7.26
CA HIS A 102 -13.60 9.52 7.26
C HIS A 102 -14.49 10.76 7.11
N PRO A 103 -14.39 11.78 7.98
CA PRO A 103 -15.31 12.91 7.99
C PRO A 103 -15.07 13.91 6.84
N GLY A 104 -13.85 13.97 6.31
CA GLY A 104 -13.44 14.95 5.30
C GLY A 104 -13.36 14.43 3.86
N ILE A 105 -13.67 13.15 3.61
CA ILE A 105 -13.67 12.55 2.27
C ILE A 105 -14.87 11.60 2.17
N ASP A 106 -15.39 11.36 0.97
CA ASP A 106 -16.43 10.35 0.77
C ASP A 106 -15.82 8.94 0.73
N GLY A 107 -15.38 8.47 1.90
CA GLY A 107 -14.60 7.25 2.03
C GLY A 107 -14.30 6.85 3.47
N TRP A 108 -13.34 5.93 3.63
CA TRP A 108 -13.06 5.23 4.88
C TRP A 108 -11.56 5.25 5.19
N ARG A 109 -11.23 5.30 6.48
CA ARG A 109 -9.88 5.19 7.01
C ARG A 109 -9.69 3.81 7.62
N VAL A 110 -8.64 3.11 7.19
CA VAL A 110 -8.10 1.96 7.90
C VAL A 110 -6.99 2.46 8.82
N ALA A 111 -7.16 2.26 10.13
CA ALA A 111 -6.14 2.54 11.13
C ALA A 111 -5.51 1.23 11.61
N LEU A 112 -4.19 1.12 11.50
CA LEU A 112 -3.43 -0.06 11.91
C LEU A 112 -2.39 0.30 12.96
N GLN A 113 -2.20 -0.61 13.90
CA GLN A 113 -1.04 -0.65 14.78
C GLN A 113 -0.27 -1.94 14.48
N VAL A 114 0.97 -1.82 14.02
CA VAL A 114 1.79 -2.98 13.67
C VAL A 114 3.08 -2.94 14.48
N GLU A 115 3.40 -4.06 15.12
CA GLU A 115 4.63 -4.25 15.89
C GLU A 115 5.57 -5.14 15.08
N GLY A 116 6.76 -4.62 14.81
CA GLY A 116 7.91 -5.36 14.31
C GLY A 116 8.72 -6.01 15.43
N GLU A 117 9.65 -6.86 15.04
CA GLU A 117 10.29 -7.82 15.94
C GLU A 117 11.53 -7.41 16.76
N ALA A 118 12.03 -6.19 16.89
CA ALA A 118 13.45 -5.94 17.25
C ALA A 118 14.46 -6.65 16.30
N PRO A 119 15.45 -5.94 15.77
CA PRO A 119 16.52 -6.58 14.99
C PRO A 119 17.24 -7.59 15.87
N PRO A 120 17.50 -8.84 15.41
CA PRO A 120 18.35 -9.75 16.17
C PRO A 120 19.75 -9.15 16.32
N GLU A 121 20.36 -9.41 17.47
CA GLU A 121 21.74 -8.99 17.73
C GLU A 121 22.67 -9.52 16.62
N GLY A 122 23.50 -8.63 16.06
CA GLY A 122 24.50 -8.98 15.05
C GLY A 122 24.04 -8.96 13.59
N LEU A 123 22.79 -8.56 13.28
CA LEU A 123 22.38 -8.35 11.88
C LEU A 123 22.87 -7.01 11.34
N ALA A 124 23.70 -7.08 10.29
CA ALA A 124 24.26 -5.89 9.62
C ALA A 124 23.27 -5.18 8.67
N LYS A 125 22.08 -5.74 8.45
CA LYS A 125 21.10 -5.22 7.48
C LYS A 125 19.67 -5.21 8.06
N PRO A 126 18.91 -4.14 7.82
CA PRO A 126 17.51 -4.06 8.21
C PRO A 126 16.67 -5.07 7.43
N ARG A 127 15.60 -5.60 8.04
CA ARG A 127 14.71 -6.58 7.39
C ARG A 127 13.47 -5.88 6.83
N PRO A 128 13.07 -6.15 5.58
CA PRO A 128 11.85 -5.59 5.03
C PRO A 128 10.62 -6.29 5.62
N VAL A 129 9.61 -5.50 6.00
CA VAL A 129 8.26 -5.96 6.32
C VAL A 129 7.32 -5.40 5.26
N GLU A 130 6.61 -6.28 4.55
CA GLU A 130 5.56 -5.90 3.60
C GLU A 130 4.19 -5.92 4.28
N LEU A 131 3.42 -4.84 4.09
CA LEU A 131 2.01 -4.77 4.42
C LEU A 131 1.20 -4.74 3.14
N ARG A 132 0.07 -5.46 3.13
CA ARG A 132 -0.93 -5.40 2.06
C ARG A 132 -2.29 -5.14 2.69
N VAL A 133 -2.97 -4.09 2.25
CA VAL A 133 -4.26 -3.68 2.81
C VAL A 133 -5.23 -3.36 1.68
N ARG A 134 -6.43 -3.93 1.75
CA ARG A 134 -7.54 -3.56 0.86
C ARG A 134 -8.88 -3.63 1.59
N LEU A 135 -9.88 -2.95 1.07
CA LEU A 135 -11.26 -3.05 1.55
C LEU A 135 -12.04 -4.08 0.75
N ARG A 136 -12.90 -4.82 1.44
CA ARG A 136 -13.89 -5.73 0.88
C ARG A 136 -15.29 -5.39 1.38
N ASP A 137 -16.28 -5.64 0.54
CA ASP A 137 -17.70 -5.64 0.88
C ASP A 137 -18.19 -7.08 0.79
N GLY A 138 -18.32 -7.73 1.96
CA GLY A 138 -18.42 -9.19 2.04
C GLY A 138 -17.17 -9.87 1.46
N TYR A 139 -17.34 -10.62 0.37
CA TYR A 139 -16.24 -11.32 -0.32
C TYR A 139 -15.64 -10.50 -1.47
N GLU A 140 -16.32 -9.45 -1.93
CA GLU A 140 -15.93 -8.68 -3.11
C GLU A 140 -14.89 -7.62 -2.74
N PRO A 141 -13.74 -7.55 -3.43
CA PRO A 141 -12.82 -6.45 -3.27
C PRO A 141 -13.38 -5.14 -3.84
N VAL A 142 -13.33 -4.07 -3.05
CA VAL A 142 -13.92 -2.77 -3.43
C VAL A 142 -12.90 -1.64 -3.47
N SER A 143 -11.65 -1.94 -3.14
CA SER A 143 -10.52 -1.03 -3.33
C SER A 143 -9.35 -1.71 -4.02
N GLU A 144 -8.41 -0.88 -4.48
CA GLU A 144 -7.05 -1.31 -4.76
C GLU A 144 -6.38 -1.91 -3.50
N THR A 145 -5.29 -2.62 -3.71
CA THR A 145 -4.45 -3.11 -2.62
C THR A 145 -3.32 -2.11 -2.38
N TRP A 146 -3.37 -1.46 -1.22
CA TRP A 146 -2.25 -0.68 -0.71
C TRP A 146 -1.14 -1.63 -0.30
N VAL A 147 0.03 -1.51 -0.93
CA VAL A 147 1.23 -2.28 -0.59
C VAL A 147 2.28 -1.32 -0.07
N TYR A 148 2.83 -1.60 1.11
CA TYR A 148 3.85 -0.77 1.73
C TYR A 148 4.95 -1.63 2.35
N THR A 149 6.20 -1.28 2.04
CA THR A 149 7.36 -1.95 2.62
C THR A 149 8.10 -0.96 3.51
N TRP A 150 8.31 -1.32 4.77
CA TRP A 150 9.24 -0.61 5.64
C TRP A 150 10.45 -1.48 5.96
N LEU A 151 11.57 -0.85 6.27
CA LEU A 151 12.79 -1.50 6.71
C LEU A 151 12.87 -1.41 8.24
N GLN A 152 12.90 -2.56 8.90
CA GLN A 152 13.06 -2.68 10.35
C GLN A 152 14.53 -2.72 10.74
#